data_AF-A0A4Y2TTC4-F1
#
_entry.id   AF-A0A4Y2TTC4-F1
#
_cell.length_a   1.000
_cell.length_b   1.000
_cell.length_c   1.000
_cell.angle_alpha   90.00
_cell.angle_beta   90.00
_cell.angle_gamma   90.00
#
_symmetry.space_group_name_H-M   'P 1'
#
loop_
_entity.id
_entity.type
_entity.pdbx_description
1 polymer ?
#
loop_
_entity_poly.entity_id
_entity_poly.type
_entity_poly.pdbx_seq_one_letter_code
_entity_poly.pdbx_strand_id
1 'polypeptide(L)'
;MYRQLHEVFGDNAMPHQAIAKWCNMFESGRTDIDDVEREGRPSTATNSEIAARVNETTLANTRVAVDEIANKLDSSHESVQKITIKHLEFSKVCA
;
A
#
# COMPACT_ATOMS: atom_id res chain seq x y z
N MET A 1 16.85 20.36 -24.05
CA MET A 1 16.62 19.96 -22.65
C MET A 1 17.80 19.22 -22.04
N TYR A 2 18.18 18.01 -22.50
CA TYR A 2 19.29 17.24 -21.90
C TYR A 2 20.60 18.03 -21.76
N ARG A 3 21.09 18.61 -22.86
CA ARG A 3 22.32 19.41 -22.87
C ARG A 3 22.26 20.61 -21.90
N GLN A 4 21.11 21.27 -21.81
CA GLN A 4 20.90 22.43 -20.93
C GLN A 4 20.89 22.01 -19.46
N LEU A 5 20.24 20.89 -19.13
CA LEU A 5 20.25 20.33 -17.77
C LEU A 5 21.65 19.86 -17.37
N HIS A 6 22.38 19.21 -18.28
CA HIS A 6 23.76 18.79 -18.03
C HIS A 6 24.72 19.98 -17.89
N GLU A 7 24.48 21.09 -18.58
CA GLU A 7 25.30 22.30 -18.44
C GLU A 7 25.16 22.96 -17.06
N VAL A 8 23.96 22.93 -16.48
CA VAL A 8 23.68 23.52 -15.16
C VAL A 8 24.00 22.56 -14.00
N PHE A 9 23.65 21.28 -14.15
CA PHE A 9 23.73 20.29 -13.06
C PHE A 9 24.89 19.30 -13.20
N GLY A 10 25.58 19.26 -14.34
CA GLY A 10 26.71 18.34 -14.59
C GLY A 10 26.32 16.89 -14.35
N ASP A 11 27.16 16.18 -13.61
CA ASP A 11 26.97 14.76 -13.26
C ASP A 11 25.75 14.52 -12.35
N ASN A 12 25.22 15.55 -11.70
CA ASN A 12 23.99 15.47 -10.90
C ASN A 12 22.72 15.63 -11.76
N ALA A 13 22.86 15.86 -13.07
CA ALA A 13 21.72 15.94 -13.96
C ALA A 13 20.98 14.59 -14.04
N MET A 14 19.66 14.64 -14.24
CA MET A 14 18.88 13.43 -14.48
C MET A 14 19.40 12.68 -15.71
N PRO A 15 19.39 11.33 -15.69
CA PRO A 15 19.73 10.53 -16.86
C PRO A 15 18.86 10.88 -18.07
N HIS A 16 19.41 10.78 -19.27
CA HIS A 16 18.71 11.08 -20.53
C HIS A 16 17.34 10.39 -20.64
N GLN A 17 17.24 9.13 -20.21
CA GLN A 17 15.98 8.37 -20.21
C GLN A 17 14.92 8.96 -19.28
N ALA A 18 15.31 9.44 -18.09
CA ALA A 18 14.39 10.06 -17.16
C ALA A 18 13.85 11.38 -17.73
N ILE A 19 14.72 12.19 -18.34
CA ILE A 19 14.33 13.44 -19.01
C ILE A 19 13.34 13.15 -20.15
N ALA A 20 13.63 12.17 -21.00
CA ALA A 20 12.72 11.79 -22.09
C ALA A 20 11.35 11.31 -21.57
N LYS A 21 11.33 10.52 -20.49
CA LYS A 21 10.09 10.07 -19.84
C LYS A 21 9.24 11.25 -19.36
N TRP A 22 9.86 12.22 -18.68
CA TRP A 22 9.17 13.42 -18.21
C TRP A 22 8.66 14.28 -19.37
N CYS A 23 9.45 14.49 -20.44
CA CYS A 23 8.98 15.20 -21.63
C CYS A 23 7.70 14.56 -22.20
N ASN A 24 7.69 13.25 -22.39
CA ASN A 24 6.52 12.54 -22.90
C ASN A 24 5.30 12.68 -21.97
N MET A 25 5.50 12.65 -20.65
CA MET A 25 4.43 12.86 -19.68
C MET A 25 3.83 14.26 -19.81
N PHE A 26 4.66 15.30 -19.87
CA PHE A 26 4.20 16.68 -20.05
C PHE A 26 3.50 16.89 -21.40
N GLU A 27 4.04 16.32 -22.49
CA GLU A 27 3.42 16.36 -23.82
C GLU A 27 2.07 15.63 -23.85
N SER A 28 1.92 14.58 -23.04
CA SER A 28 0.64 13.86 -22.88
C SER A 28 -0.40 14.61 -22.03
N GLY A 29 -0.06 15.82 -21.55
CA GLY A 29 -0.97 16.68 -20.79
C GLY A 29 -0.90 16.50 -19.27
N ARG A 30 0.05 15.71 -18.76
CA ARG A 30 0.32 15.67 -17.31
C ARG A 30 0.86 17.02 -16.87
N THR A 31 0.21 17.67 -15.91
CA THR A 31 0.67 18.95 -15.32
C THR A 31 1.25 18.80 -13.92
N ASP A 32 0.94 17.68 -13.27
CA ASP A 32 1.41 17.35 -11.93
C ASP A 32 2.89 16.90 -11.94
N ILE A 33 3.65 17.39 -10.96
CA ILE A 33 5.08 17.12 -10.79
C ILE A 33 5.37 16.11 -9.68
N ASP A 34 4.38 15.79 -8.85
CA ASP A 34 4.56 14.89 -7.71
C ASP A 34 4.70 13.43 -8.18
N ASP A 35 5.23 12.58 -7.31
CA ASP A 35 5.21 11.14 -7.59
C ASP A 35 3.78 10.61 -7.46
N VAL A 36 3.34 9.82 -8.45
CA VAL A 36 2.07 9.08 -8.32
C VAL A 36 2.19 8.13 -7.13
N GLU A 37 1.08 7.95 -6.40
CA GLU A 37 0.99 7.01 -5.30
C GLU A 37 1.57 5.66 -5.73
N ARG A 38 2.62 5.24 -5.03
CA ARG A 38 3.28 3.97 -5.31
C ARG A 38 2.49 2.88 -4.58
N GLU A 39 1.86 2.00 -5.35
CA GLU A 39 1.35 0.75 -4.79
C GLU A 39 2.53 -0.02 -4.20
N GLY A 40 2.59 -0.03 -2.87
CA GLY A 40 3.55 -0.87 -2.16
C GLY A 40 3.26 -2.35 -2.40
N ARG A 41 4.20 -3.23 -2.04
CA ARG A 41 3.96 -4.67 -2.09
C ARG A 41 2.73 -5.00 -1.21
N PRO A 42 1.67 -5.62 -1.76
CA PRO A 42 0.59 -6.14 -0.94
C PRO A 42 1.19 -7.15 0.04
N SER A 43 0.92 -6.99 1.33
CA SER A 43 1.31 -8.01 2.30
C SER A 43 0.57 -9.29 1.93
N THR A 44 1.30 -10.38 1.70
CA THR A 44 0.74 -11.70 1.33
C THR A 44 -0.27 -12.23 2.34
N ALA A 45 -0.29 -11.68 3.56
CA ALA A 45 -1.23 -12.03 4.60
C ALA A 45 -2.59 -11.29 4.50
N THR A 46 -2.73 -10.36 3.55
CA THR A 46 -3.98 -9.66 3.23
C THR A 46 -4.62 -10.24 1.97
N ASN A 47 -4.76 -11.57 1.92
CA ASN A 47 -5.59 -12.20 0.89
C ASN A 47 -7.07 -11.93 1.23
N SER A 48 -7.89 -11.60 0.23
CA SER A 48 -9.34 -11.37 0.40
C SER A 48 -10.03 -12.57 1.06
N GLU A 49 -9.51 -13.79 0.86
CA GLU A 49 -10.02 -15.00 1.51
C GLU A 49 -9.81 -14.97 3.03
N ILE A 50 -8.60 -14.61 3.50
CA ILE A 50 -8.31 -14.50 4.93
C ILE A 50 -9.16 -13.39 5.54
N ALA A 51 -9.32 -12.26 4.84
CA ALA A 51 -10.19 -11.17 5.29
C ALA A 51 -11.65 -11.61 5.49
N ALA A 52 -12.19 -12.40 4.55
CA ALA A 52 -13.54 -12.95 4.66
C ALA A 52 -13.68 -13.88 5.88
N ARG A 53 -12.70 -14.77 6.12
CA ARG A 53 -12.72 -15.70 7.26
C ARG A 53 -12.55 -14.99 8.62
N VAL A 54 -11.74 -13.93 8.67
CA VAL A 54 -11.62 -13.06 9.85
C VAL A 54 -12.98 -12.40 10.15
N ASN A 55 -13.65 -11.88 9.12
CA ASN A 55 -14.96 -11.25 9.27
C ASN A 55 -16.02 -12.25 9.79
N GLU A 56 -16.10 -13.43 9.17
CA GLU A 56 -17.03 -14.48 9.59
C GLU A 56 -16.79 -14.90 11.05
N THR A 57 -15.54 -15.10 11.44
CA THR A 57 -15.20 -15.50 12.82
C THR A 57 -15.55 -14.39 13.82
N THR A 58 -15.32 -13.13 13.45
CA THR A 58 -15.64 -11.98 14.33
C THR A 58 -17.14 -11.74 14.44
N LEU A 59 -17.90 -11.93 13.36
CA LEU A 59 -19.37 -11.82 13.39
C LEU A 59 -20.01 -12.98 14.16
N ALA A 60 -19.44 -14.19 14.09
CA ALA A 60 -19.91 -15.33 14.87
C ALA A 60 -19.68 -15.14 16.38
N ASN A 61 -18.57 -14.48 16.77
CA ASN A 61 -18.29 -14.12 18.15
C ASN A 61 -17.57 -12.77 18.23
N THR A 62 -18.31 -11.72 18.58
CA THR A 62 -17.79 -10.34 18.64
C THR A 62 -16.77 -10.10 19.76
N ARG A 63 -16.60 -11.05 20.69
CA ARG A 63 -15.65 -10.97 21.82
C ARG A 63 -14.40 -11.85 21.63
N VAL A 64 -14.21 -12.44 20.45
CA VAL A 64 -13.05 -13.28 20.15
C VAL A 64 -11.75 -12.47 20.19
N ALA A 65 -10.69 -13.05 20.76
CA ALA A 65 -9.37 -12.41 20.78
C ALA A 65 -8.70 -12.50 19.39
N VAL A 66 -7.91 -11.49 19.03
CA VAL A 66 -7.15 -11.47 17.77
C VAL A 66 -6.22 -12.70 17.67
N ASP A 67 -5.60 -13.09 18.78
CA ASP A 67 -4.75 -14.30 18.87
C ASP A 67 -5.52 -15.59 18.56
N GLU A 68 -6.78 -15.67 18.96
CA GLU A 68 -7.61 -16.86 18.71
C GLU A 68 -7.96 -16.98 17.23
N ILE A 69 -8.29 -15.85 16.57
CA ILE A 69 -8.49 -15.81 15.12
C ILE A 69 -7.19 -16.16 14.38
N ALA A 70 -6.06 -15.60 14.82
CA ALA A 70 -4.74 -15.85 14.22
C ALA A 70 -4.39 -17.34 14.25
N ASN A 71 -4.55 -17.99 15.40
CA ASN A 71 -4.33 -19.43 15.56
C ASN A 71 -5.29 -20.27 14.69
N LYS A 72 -6.57 -19.88 14.60
CA LYS A 72 -7.57 -20.61 13.82
C LYS A 72 -7.34 -20.53 12.31
N LEU A 73 -6.79 -19.41 11.83
CA LEU A 73 -6.58 -19.12 10.41
C LEU A 73 -5.11 -19.31 9.97
N ASP A 74 -4.27 -19.90 10.83
CA ASP A 74 -2.82 -20.06 10.61
C ASP A 74 -2.18 -18.78 10.04
N SER A 75 -2.57 -17.64 10.64
CA SER A 75 -2.22 -16.30 10.19
C SER A 75 -1.48 -15.58 11.31
N SER A 76 -0.59 -14.64 10.96
CA SER A 76 0.08 -13.86 12.01
C SER A 76 -0.90 -12.92 12.71
N HIS A 77 -0.70 -12.73 14.02
CA HIS A 77 -1.46 -11.76 14.82
C HIS A 77 -1.52 -10.38 14.16
N GLU A 78 -0.37 -9.86 13.68
CA GLU A 78 -0.30 -8.57 12.99
C GLU A 78 -1.20 -8.51 11.75
N SER A 79 -1.28 -9.60 11.00
CA SER A 79 -2.08 -9.65 9.77
C SER A 79 -3.56 -9.62 10.08
N VAL A 80 -3.99 -10.42 11.08
CA VAL A 80 -5.37 -10.41 11.56
C VAL A 80 -5.72 -9.02 12.11
N GLN A 81 -4.86 -8.43 12.94
CA GLN A 81 -5.06 -7.09 13.48
C GLN A 81 -5.20 -6.04 12.38
N LYS A 82 -4.32 -6.09 11.37
CA LYS A 82 -4.38 -5.17 10.22
C LYS A 82 -5.65 -5.36 9.40
N ILE A 83 -6.10 -6.60 9.18
CA ILE A 83 -7.37 -6.91 8.51
C ILE A 83 -8.54 -6.36 9.31
N THR A 84 -8.62 -6.67 10.60
CA THR A 84 -9.70 -6.24 11.48
C THR A 84 -9.85 -4.72 11.51
N ILE A 85 -8.74 -3.98 11.59
CA ILE A 85 -8.76 -2.52 11.68
C ILE A 85 -8.91 -1.86 10.30
N LYS A 86 -8.10 -2.25 9.30
CA LYS A 86 -8.02 -1.53 8.01
C LYS A 86 -9.01 -2.01 6.97
N HIS A 87 -9.39 -3.28 7.00
CA HIS A 87 -10.26 -3.88 5.97
C HIS A 87 -11.70 -4.08 6.46
N LEU A 88 -11.89 -4.36 7.76
CA LEU A 88 -13.21 -4.56 8.35
C LEU A 88 -13.67 -3.36 9.19
N GLU A 89 -12.79 -2.38 9.42
CA GLU A 89 -13.10 -1.15 10.17
C GLU A 89 -13.64 -1.40 11.59
N PHE A 90 -13.31 -2.54 12.19
CA PHE A 90 -13.70 -2.86 13.55
C PHE A 90 -12.82 -2.15 14.56
N SER A 91 -13.45 -1.61 15.61
CA SER A 91 -12.79 -0.93 16.73
C SER A 91 -13.04 -1.67 18.04
N LYS A 92 -12.01 -1.74 18.91
CA LYS A 92 -12.18 -2.28 20.26
C LYS A 92 -13.02 -1.33 21.12
N VAL A 93 -14.11 -1.81 21.69
CA VAL A 93 -14.93 -1.06 22.66
C VAL A 93 -14.49 -1.45 24.07
N CYS A 94 -14.15 -0.45 24.90
CA CYS A 94 -13.86 -0.61 26.32
C CYS A 94 -14.91 0.13 27.15
N ALA A 95 -15.21 -0.38 28.35
CA ALA A 95 -16.06 0.27 29.35
C ALA A 95 -15.22 1.04 30.38
#